data_AF-A0A9P5ZKS9-F1
#
_entry.id   AF-A0A9P5ZKS9-F1
#
_cell.length_a   1.000
_cell.length_b   1.000
_cell.length_c   1.000
_cell.angle_alpha   90.00
_cell.angle_beta   90.00
_cell.angle_gamma   90.00
#
_symmetry.space_group_name_H-M   'P 1'
#
loop_
_entity.id
_entity.type
_entity.pdbx_description
1 polymer ?
#
loop_
_entity_poly.entity_id
_entity_poly.type
_entity_poly.pdbx_seq_one_letter_code
_entity_poly.pdbx_strand_id
1 'polypeptide(L)'
;QQAVNAPPLLLPEALGFSPQLLLDDIINIANNAVTDAVNGLEEFLQRWADERAKKEGGSDTTKESEWDPTGEVEQGLVAFQTLLEYHTDIAFDFFEAWSLRNVFAVPPDLPIVLPHQEGLDLTQSPEREKELMDEIVELRLQLQDQRRLGRVLTRAVHVSRAGRRRAEKRRERLSFLHDPTFDTIEGLPQKLFELYKSVSALPDLDPATLSSLTQYRLSDPGKRPWETSKTGYLNWAVSQLLVRARERNAA
;
A
#
# COMPACT_ATOMS: atom_id res chain seq x y z
N GLN A 1 59.82 -24.84 7.99
CA GLN A 1 59.36 -23.76 7.10
C GLN A 1 57.90 -23.53 7.42
N GLN A 2 57.59 -22.51 8.20
CA GLN A 2 56.20 -22.16 8.52
C GLN A 2 55.60 -21.60 7.24
N ALA A 3 54.64 -22.31 6.66
CA ALA A 3 53.87 -21.81 5.52
C ALA A 3 53.18 -20.52 6.00
N VAL A 4 53.61 -19.39 5.46
CA VAL A 4 52.88 -18.14 5.58
C VAL A 4 51.57 -18.39 4.85
N ASN A 5 50.50 -18.73 5.57
CA ASN A 5 49.21 -18.95 4.94
C ASN A 5 48.67 -17.60 4.45
N ALA A 6 47.97 -17.61 3.32
CA ALA A 6 47.15 -16.48 2.89
C ALA A 6 46.23 -16.01 4.02
N PRO A 7 45.78 -14.74 4.02
CA PRO A 7 44.92 -14.20 5.07
C PRO A 7 43.71 -15.12 5.30
N PRO A 8 43.44 -15.53 6.55
CA PRO A 8 42.44 -16.58 6.86
C PRO A 8 41.02 -16.18 6.46
N LEU A 9 40.78 -14.90 6.19
CA LEU A 9 39.48 -14.34 5.81
C LEU A 9 39.23 -14.38 4.30
N LEU A 10 40.25 -14.55 3.46
CA LEU A 10 40.10 -14.50 2.01
C LEU A 10 39.23 -15.63 1.47
N LEU A 11 39.39 -16.84 2.01
CA LEU A 11 38.59 -18.00 1.62
C LEU A 11 37.12 -17.89 2.07
N PRO A 12 36.83 -17.58 3.35
CA PRO A 12 35.45 -17.30 3.76
C PRO A 12 34.78 -16.18 2.97
N GLU A 13 35.52 -15.12 2.63
CA GLU A 13 35.01 -14.00 1.83
C GLU A 13 34.74 -14.42 0.38
N ALA A 14 35.60 -15.25 -0.22
CA ALA A 14 35.44 -15.75 -1.58
C ALA A 14 34.27 -16.74 -1.71
N LEU A 15 34.12 -17.64 -0.73
CA LEU A 15 33.12 -18.71 -0.74
C LEU A 15 31.78 -18.25 -0.16
N GLY A 16 31.78 -17.20 0.67
CA GLY A 16 30.61 -16.75 1.42
C GLY A 16 30.28 -17.61 2.65
N PHE A 17 31.09 -18.63 2.95
CA PHE A 17 30.97 -19.50 4.12
C PHE A 17 32.35 -20.00 4.57
N SER A 18 32.47 -20.43 5.83
CA SER A 18 33.72 -21.03 6.34
C SER A 18 33.86 -22.47 5.81
N PRO A 19 35.00 -22.85 5.19
CA PRO A 19 35.23 -24.21 4.73
C PRO A 19 35.09 -25.28 5.82
N GLN A 20 35.37 -24.94 7.08
CA GLN A 20 35.18 -25.84 8.22
C GLN A 20 33.73 -26.29 8.37
N LEU A 21 32.76 -25.37 8.19
CA LEU A 21 31.34 -25.69 8.29
C LEU A 21 30.90 -26.70 7.22
N LEU A 22 31.45 -26.58 6.01
CA LEU A 22 31.18 -27.53 4.94
C LEU A 22 31.72 -28.93 5.29
N LEU A 23 32.91 -29.00 5.87
CA LEU A 23 33.50 -30.26 6.30
C LEU A 23 32.71 -30.89 7.44
N ASP A 24 32.30 -30.10 8.44
CA ASP A 24 31.43 -30.53 9.53
C ASP A 24 30.12 -31.13 9.01
N ASP A 25 29.46 -30.45 8.06
CA ASP A 25 28.22 -30.92 7.44
C ASP A 25 28.43 -32.24 6.68
N ILE A 26 29.54 -32.38 5.95
CA ILE A 26 29.89 -33.62 5.23
C ILE A 26 30.11 -34.76 6.22
N ILE A 27 30.87 -34.53 7.30
CA ILE A 27 31.16 -35.54 8.32
C ILE A 27 29.85 -35.97 9.01
N ASN A 28 28.98 -35.03 9.34
CA ASN A 28 27.68 -35.33 9.93
C ASN A 28 26.81 -36.19 8.99
N ILE A 29 26.72 -35.83 7.71
CA ILE A 29 25.99 -36.62 6.71
C ILE A 29 26.58 -38.03 6.58
N ALA A 30 27.91 -38.15 6.58
CA ALA A 30 28.57 -39.43 6.47
C ALA A 30 28.34 -40.33 7.70
N ASN A 31 28.39 -39.77 8.91
CA ASN A 31 28.09 -40.49 10.14
C ASN A 31 26.64 -40.98 10.18
N ASN A 32 25.69 -40.17 9.71
CA ASN A 32 24.31 -40.60 9.55
C ASN A 32 24.20 -41.75 8.54
N ALA A 33 24.88 -41.66 7.40
CA ALA A 33 24.89 -42.74 6.40
C ALA A 33 25.52 -44.04 6.91
N VAL A 34 26.57 -43.96 7.73
CA VAL A 34 27.18 -45.11 8.41
C VAL A 34 26.18 -45.77 9.36
N THR A 35 25.49 -44.95 10.17
CA THR A 35 24.45 -45.43 11.10
C THR A 35 23.30 -46.10 10.33
N ASP A 36 22.81 -45.49 9.26
CA ASP A 36 21.75 -46.03 8.42
C ASP A 36 22.17 -47.37 7.77
N ALA A 37 23.43 -47.49 7.35
CA ALA A 37 23.96 -48.72 6.79
C ALA A 37 24.05 -49.85 7.82
N VAL A 38 24.47 -49.55 9.06
CA VAL A 38 24.50 -50.52 10.17
C VAL A 38 23.07 -50.97 10.53
N ASN A 39 22.11 -50.04 10.63
CA ASN A 39 20.71 -50.36 10.87
C ASN A 39 20.12 -51.25 9.77
N GLY A 40 20.43 -50.97 8.50
CA GLY A 40 20.00 -51.80 7.37
C GLY A 40 20.62 -53.20 7.39
N LEU A 41 21.88 -53.30 7.83
CA LEU A 41 22.56 -54.59 8.02
C LEU A 41 21.95 -55.38 9.18
N GLU A 42 21.59 -54.71 10.28
CA GLU A 42 20.90 -55.31 11.43
C GLU A 42 19.57 -55.97 11.00
N GLU A 43 18.70 -55.21 10.31
CA GLU A 43 17.41 -55.71 9.84
C GLU A 43 17.58 -56.91 8.89
N PHE A 44 18.60 -56.86 8.02
CA PHE A 44 18.92 -57.97 7.12
C PHE A 44 19.39 -59.22 7.86
N LEU A 45 20.31 -59.07 8.83
CA LEU A 45 20.85 -60.18 9.60
C LEU A 45 19.80 -60.79 10.54
N GLN A 46 18.93 -59.99 11.15
CA GLN A 46 17.80 -60.47 11.94
C GLN A 46 16.84 -61.30 11.08
N ARG A 47 16.45 -60.82 9.90
CA ARG A 47 15.62 -61.58 8.95
C ARG A 47 16.28 -62.91 8.55
N TRP A 48 17.58 -62.88 8.29
CA TRP A 48 18.34 -64.08 7.93
C TRP A 48 18.41 -65.09 9.09
N ALA A 49 18.63 -64.63 10.33
CA ALA A 49 18.64 -65.45 11.53
C ALA A 49 17.26 -66.08 11.79
N ASP A 50 16.18 -65.30 11.67
CA ASP A 50 14.80 -65.76 11.82
C ASP A 50 14.42 -66.85 10.80
N GLU A 51 14.80 -66.67 9.54
CA GLU A 51 14.56 -67.68 8.50
C GLU A 51 15.31 -68.98 8.77
N ARG A 52 16.52 -68.90 9.35
CA ARG A 52 17.31 -70.07 9.69
C ARG A 52 16.75 -70.80 10.90
N ALA A 53 16.37 -70.06 11.94
CA ALA A 53 15.68 -70.60 13.11
C ALA A 53 14.38 -71.33 12.72
N LYS A 54 13.61 -70.78 11.77
CA LYS A 54 12.39 -71.43 11.24
C LYS A 54 12.67 -72.70 10.44
N LYS A 55 13.82 -72.81 9.75
CA LYS A 55 14.22 -74.00 8.98
C LYS A 55 14.77 -75.12 9.87
N GLU A 56 15.49 -74.77 10.93
CA GLU A 56 16.10 -75.73 11.87
C GLU A 56 15.12 -76.20 12.97
N GLY A 57 14.09 -75.40 13.31
CA GLY A 57 13.03 -75.74 14.27
C GLY A 57 12.03 -76.85 13.87
N GLY A 58 12.32 -77.62 12.82
CA GLY A 58 11.50 -78.74 12.35
C GLY A 58 12.00 -80.14 12.75
N SER A 59 13.12 -80.25 13.46
CA SER A 59 13.68 -81.54 13.90
C SER A 59 13.73 -81.59 15.42
N ASP A 60 12.81 -82.38 15.97
CA ASP A 60 12.77 -82.80 17.37
C ASP A 60 14.11 -83.44 17.81
N THR A 61 14.33 -83.48 19.13
CA THR A 61 15.38 -84.16 19.91
C THR A 61 16.70 -83.43 20.20
N THR A 62 16.77 -82.92 21.44
CA THR A 62 17.86 -83.16 22.41
C THR A 62 19.30 -82.85 21.97
N LYS A 63 19.78 -81.66 22.33
CA LYS A 63 21.18 -81.29 22.70
C LYS A 63 21.15 -79.81 23.07
N GLU A 64 21.24 -79.43 24.34
CA GLU A 64 22.53 -79.13 25.01
C GLU A 64 23.56 -78.46 24.09
N SER A 65 23.19 -77.31 23.53
CA SER A 65 24.07 -76.16 23.48
C SER A 65 23.19 -74.92 23.38
N GLU A 66 23.25 -74.10 24.40
CA GLU A 66 22.67 -72.76 24.54
C GLU A 66 23.33 -71.81 23.53
N TRP A 67 23.23 -72.12 22.24
CA TRP A 67 23.72 -71.24 21.19
C TRP A 67 22.56 -70.34 20.80
N ASP A 68 22.59 -69.12 21.30
CA ASP A 68 21.68 -68.06 20.90
C ASP A 68 22.26 -67.38 19.64
N PRO A 69 21.83 -67.78 18.42
CA PRO A 69 22.34 -67.19 17.19
C PRO A 69 21.98 -65.70 17.06
N THR A 70 20.97 -65.22 17.79
CA THR A 70 20.60 -63.79 17.78
C THR A 70 21.56 -62.97 18.62
N GLY A 71 21.97 -63.47 19.79
CA GLY A 71 22.96 -62.80 20.64
C GLY A 71 24.35 -62.68 20.01
N GLU A 72 24.81 -63.70 19.28
CA GLU A 72 26.11 -63.63 18.56
C GLU A 72 26.07 -62.64 17.40
N VAL A 73 24.95 -62.54 16.68
CA VAL A 73 24.75 -61.56 15.60
C VAL A 73 24.74 -60.14 16.16
N GLU A 74 24.04 -59.89 17.26
CA GLU A 74 24.04 -58.58 17.92
C GLU A 74 25.44 -58.20 18.41
N GLN A 75 26.16 -59.12 19.06
CA GLN A 75 27.51 -58.87 19.53
C GLN A 75 28.49 -58.60 18.38
N GLY A 76 28.38 -59.36 17.28
CA GLY A 76 29.18 -59.16 16.07
C GLY A 76 28.88 -57.83 15.39
N LEU A 77 27.60 -57.42 15.36
CA LEU A 77 27.16 -56.15 14.80
C LEU A 77 27.68 -54.96 15.62
N VAL A 78 27.60 -55.02 16.95
CA VAL A 78 28.14 -53.97 17.83
C VAL A 78 29.66 -53.84 17.67
N ALA A 79 30.37 -54.97 17.56
CA ALA A 79 31.81 -54.96 17.30
C ALA A 79 32.15 -54.37 15.92
N PHE A 80 31.36 -54.70 14.89
CA PHE A 80 31.50 -54.14 13.55
C PHE A 80 31.21 -52.63 13.53
N GLN A 81 30.13 -52.18 14.17
CA GLN A 81 29.78 -50.78 14.30
C GLN A 81 30.90 -49.99 14.97
N THR A 82 31.40 -50.47 16.12
CA THR A 82 32.49 -49.79 16.85
C THR A 82 33.75 -49.70 16.00
N LEU A 83 34.09 -50.77 15.26
CA LEU A 83 35.25 -50.78 14.36
C LEU A 83 35.06 -49.81 13.19
N LEU A 84 33.86 -49.78 12.61
CA LEU A 84 33.54 -48.90 11.49
C LEU A 84 33.61 -47.45 11.93
N GLU A 85 32.96 -47.08 13.04
CA GLU A 85 33.00 -45.75 13.64
C GLU A 85 34.44 -45.29 13.90
N TYR A 86 35.26 -46.14 14.52
CA TYR A 86 36.67 -45.83 14.80
C TYR A 86 37.48 -45.54 13.52
N HIS A 87 37.31 -46.35 12.48
CA HIS A 87 38.04 -46.14 11.23
C HIS A 87 37.50 -44.96 10.42
N THR A 88 36.19 -44.71 10.44
CA THR A 88 35.59 -43.56 9.77
C THR A 88 35.99 -42.26 10.43
N ASP A 89 36.05 -42.20 11.77
CA ASP A 89 36.48 -41.04 12.54
C ASP A 89 37.91 -40.62 12.14
N ILE A 90 38.85 -41.58 12.16
CA ILE A 90 40.24 -41.35 11.73
C ILE A 90 40.32 -40.91 10.26
N ALA A 91 39.53 -41.53 9.38
CA ALA A 91 39.55 -41.18 7.97
C ALA A 91 39.00 -39.76 7.72
N PHE A 92 37.96 -39.36 8.47
CA PHE A 92 37.38 -38.03 8.38
C PHE A 92 38.29 -36.96 8.97
N ASP A 93 39.00 -37.24 10.07
CA ASP A 93 40.04 -36.34 10.60
C ASP A 93 41.14 -36.08 9.56
N PHE A 94 41.62 -37.14 8.89
CA PHE A 94 42.61 -37.00 7.82
C PHE A 94 42.05 -36.26 6.61
N PHE A 95 40.79 -36.52 6.25
CA PHE A 95 40.12 -35.82 5.16
C PHE A 95 39.95 -34.33 5.46
N GLU A 96 39.55 -33.97 6.68
CA GLU A 96 39.40 -32.59 7.12
C GLU A 96 40.75 -31.86 7.05
N ALA A 97 41.77 -32.43 7.69
CA ALA A 97 43.11 -31.86 7.70
C ALA A 97 43.71 -31.74 6.28
N TRP A 98 43.51 -32.74 5.43
CA TRP A 98 43.98 -32.71 4.05
C TRP A 98 43.23 -31.67 3.21
N SER A 99 41.91 -31.54 3.39
CA SER A 99 41.08 -30.59 2.65
C SER A 99 41.44 -29.15 3.01
N LEU A 100 41.63 -28.84 4.29
CA LEU A 100 42.06 -27.52 4.73
C LEU A 100 43.48 -27.16 4.26
N ARG A 101 44.36 -28.16 4.10
CA ARG A 101 45.75 -27.93 3.68
C ARG A 101 45.96 -27.87 2.17
N ASN A 102 45.07 -28.47 1.37
CA ASN A 102 45.27 -28.59 -0.08
C ASN A 102 44.14 -27.98 -0.91
N VAL A 103 42.88 -28.26 -0.56
CA VAL A 103 41.72 -27.79 -1.34
C VAL A 103 41.38 -26.36 -0.96
N PHE A 104 41.26 -26.09 0.34
CA PHE A 104 40.98 -24.78 0.91
C PHE A 104 42.27 -24.09 1.36
N ALA A 105 43.33 -24.22 0.58
CA ALA A 105 44.59 -23.56 0.84
C ALA A 105 44.94 -22.63 -0.31
N VAL A 106 45.13 -21.35 0.02
CA VAL A 106 45.61 -20.35 -0.92
C VAL A 106 47.10 -20.13 -0.67
N PRO A 107 47.97 -20.29 -1.69
CA PRO A 107 49.38 -20.00 -1.55
C PRO A 107 49.60 -18.50 -1.30
N PRO A 108 50.53 -18.11 -0.41
CA PRO A 108 50.77 -16.70 -0.05
C PRO A 108 51.27 -15.85 -1.23
N ASP A 109 51.90 -16.49 -2.21
CA ASP A 109 52.54 -15.80 -3.33
C ASP A 109 51.54 -15.42 -4.44
N LEU A 110 50.26 -15.82 -4.30
CA LEU A 110 49.24 -15.53 -5.31
C LEU A 110 48.44 -14.29 -4.90
N PRO A 111 48.53 -13.17 -5.65
CA PRO A 111 47.69 -12.00 -5.43
C PRO A 111 46.27 -12.29 -5.91
N ILE A 112 45.47 -12.94 -5.07
CA ILE A 112 44.04 -13.11 -5.34
C ILE A 112 43.33 -11.80 -5.01
N VAL A 113 42.66 -11.23 -6.00
CA VAL A 113 41.75 -10.09 -5.84
C VAL A 113 40.34 -10.62 -6.09
N LEU A 114 39.46 -10.45 -5.10
CA LEU A 114 38.06 -10.85 -5.26
C LEU A 114 37.32 -9.81 -6.13
N PRO A 115 36.26 -10.21 -6.86
CA PRO A 115 35.53 -9.30 -7.74
C PRO A 115 35.01 -8.03 -7.03
N HIS A 116 34.60 -8.13 -5.76
CA HIS A 116 34.14 -6.98 -4.98
C HIS A 116 35.27 -6.15 -4.36
N GLN A 117 36.51 -6.63 -4.42
CA GLN A 117 37.70 -5.88 -4.05
C GLN A 117 38.27 -5.12 -5.27
N GLU A 118 37.74 -5.38 -6.47
CA GLU A 118 38.14 -4.68 -7.69
C GLU A 118 37.67 -3.21 -7.61
N GLY A 119 38.65 -2.29 -7.62
CA GLY A 119 38.39 -0.84 -7.49
C GLY A 119 38.27 -0.32 -6.06
N LEU A 120 38.64 -1.13 -5.05
CA LEU A 120 38.69 -0.68 -3.67
C LEU A 120 39.92 0.20 -3.42
N ASP A 121 39.72 1.52 -3.33
CA ASP A 121 40.77 2.47 -2.97
C ASP A 121 41.01 2.48 -1.45
N LEU A 122 41.93 1.65 -0.98
CA LEU A 122 42.35 1.59 0.43
C LEU A 122 43.20 2.80 0.88
N THR A 123 43.44 3.78 -0.01
CA THR A 123 44.22 4.99 0.28
C THR A 123 43.38 6.12 0.89
N GLN A 124 42.06 5.95 1.02
CA GLN A 124 41.19 6.97 1.58
C GLN A 124 41.42 7.13 3.09
N SER A 125 41.37 8.38 3.58
CA SER A 125 41.55 8.67 5.00
C SER A 125 40.30 8.30 5.80
N PRO A 126 40.43 7.87 7.08
CA PRO A 126 39.29 7.59 7.94
C PRO A 126 38.45 8.84 8.26
N GLU A 127 39.02 10.02 8.08
CA GLU A 127 38.28 11.29 8.18
C GLU A 127 37.33 11.45 7.00
N ARG A 128 37.76 11.12 5.78
CA ARG A 128 36.92 11.18 4.59
C ARG A 128 35.74 10.21 4.65
N GLU A 129 35.96 9.02 5.20
CA GLU A 129 34.88 8.05 5.42
C GLU A 129 33.80 8.62 6.37
N LYS A 130 34.21 9.24 7.48
CA LYS A 130 33.28 9.88 8.41
C LYS A 130 32.51 11.03 7.76
N GLU A 131 33.19 11.90 7.01
CA GLU A 131 32.54 12.98 6.25
C GLU A 131 31.47 12.44 5.30
N LEU A 132 31.79 11.38 4.54
CA LEU A 132 30.84 10.76 3.61
C LEU A 132 29.65 10.12 4.34
N MET A 133 29.90 9.50 5.50
CA MET A 133 28.82 8.94 6.32
C MET A 133 27.90 10.03 6.88
N ASP A 134 28.47 11.15 7.31
CA ASP A 134 27.70 12.32 7.77
C ASP A 134 26.91 12.95 6.60
N GLU A 135 27.51 13.05 5.41
CA GLU A 135 26.84 13.50 4.18
C GLU A 135 25.66 12.59 3.81
N ILE A 136 25.82 11.27 3.92
CA ILE A 136 24.72 10.31 3.69
C ILE A 136 23.58 10.54 4.68
N VAL A 137 23.88 10.82 5.95
CA VAL A 137 22.86 11.12 6.96
C VAL A 137 22.15 12.43 6.64
N GLU A 138 22.89 13.46 6.27
CA GLU A 138 22.32 14.75 5.86
C GLU A 138 21.41 14.60 4.64
N LEU A 139 21.87 13.90 3.60
CA LEU A 139 21.08 13.64 2.39
C LEU A 139 19.80 12.86 2.71
N ARG A 140 19.86 11.90 3.65
CA ARG A 140 18.66 11.17 4.11
C ARG A 140 17.66 12.13 4.78
N LEU A 141 18.12 13.06 5.60
CA LEU A 141 17.26 14.08 6.22
C LEU A 141 16.66 15.02 5.18
N GLN A 142 17.48 15.55 4.26
CA GLN A 142 17.01 16.40 3.17
C GLN A 142 15.94 15.71 2.32
N LEU A 143 16.11 14.42 2.02
CA LEU A 143 15.15 13.62 1.26
C LEU A 143 13.84 13.44 2.04
N GLN A 144 13.90 13.22 3.36
CA GLN A 144 12.71 13.17 4.21
C GLN A 144 11.94 14.49 4.21
N ASP A 145 12.64 15.62 4.30
CA ASP A 145 12.03 16.96 4.27
C ASP A 145 11.40 17.27 2.92
N GLN A 146 12.08 16.95 1.82
CA GLN A 146 11.52 17.07 0.47
C GLN A 146 10.27 16.22 0.30
N ARG A 147 10.27 14.96 0.80
CA ARG A 147 9.07 14.11 0.79
C ARG A 147 7.93 14.71 1.61
N ARG A 148 8.22 15.30 2.79
CA ARG A 148 7.22 15.97 3.62
C ARG A 148 6.63 17.19 2.92
N LEU A 149 7.48 18.03 2.35
CA LEU A 149 7.09 19.21 1.58
C LEU A 149 6.23 18.82 0.37
N GLY A 150 6.59 17.77 -0.36
CA GLY A 150 5.79 17.23 -1.46
C GLY A 150 4.37 16.84 -1.04
N ARG A 151 4.22 16.19 0.12
CA ARG A 151 2.89 15.86 0.68
C ARG A 151 2.08 17.12 1.06
N VAL A 152 2.74 18.14 1.61
CA VAL A 152 2.07 19.40 1.98
C VAL A 152 1.64 20.16 0.73
N LEU A 153 2.51 20.30 -0.26
CA LEU A 153 2.20 20.96 -1.53
C LEU A 153 1.06 20.26 -2.27
N THR A 154 1.08 18.93 -2.33
CA THR A 154 -0.01 18.16 -2.96
C THR A 154 -1.35 18.48 -2.30
N ARG A 155 -1.40 18.50 -0.96
CA ARG A 155 -2.60 18.90 -0.22
C ARG A 155 -3.01 20.34 -0.50
N ALA A 156 -2.07 21.27 -0.50
CA ALA A 156 -2.34 22.69 -0.81
C ALA A 156 -2.92 22.87 -2.21
N VAL A 157 -2.39 22.15 -3.21
CA VAL A 157 -2.92 22.14 -4.58
C VAL A 157 -4.34 21.60 -4.63
N HIS A 158 -4.66 20.52 -3.91
CA HIS A 158 -6.04 20.01 -3.84
C HIS A 158 -7.01 21.01 -3.21
N VAL A 159 -6.62 21.64 -2.10
CA VAL A 159 -7.44 22.67 -1.43
C VAL A 159 -7.65 23.88 -2.34
N SER A 160 -6.58 24.37 -2.98
CA SER A 160 -6.65 25.48 -3.93
C SER A 160 -7.56 25.16 -5.12
N ARG A 161 -7.43 23.97 -5.72
CA ARG A 161 -8.33 23.51 -6.79
C ARG A 161 -9.79 23.46 -6.35
N ALA A 162 -10.07 22.98 -5.14
CA ALA A 162 -11.43 22.97 -4.59
C ALA A 162 -11.97 24.39 -4.35
N GLY A 163 -11.13 25.30 -3.85
CA GLY A 163 -11.44 26.71 -3.69
C GLY A 163 -11.76 27.39 -5.02
N ARG A 164 -10.93 27.18 -6.04
CA ARG A 164 -11.17 27.68 -7.41
C ARG A 164 -12.51 27.20 -7.96
N ARG A 165 -12.81 25.90 -7.87
CA ARG A 165 -14.10 25.34 -8.32
C ARG A 165 -15.29 25.99 -7.61
N ARG A 166 -15.18 26.29 -6.30
CA ARG A 166 -16.23 27.00 -5.55
C ARG A 166 -16.40 28.45 -6.01
N ALA A 167 -15.30 29.15 -6.27
CA ALA A 167 -15.31 30.51 -6.79
C ALA A 167 -15.93 30.56 -8.19
N GLU A 168 -15.57 29.62 -9.07
CA GLU A 168 -16.14 29.50 -10.42
C GLU A 168 -17.65 29.25 -10.40
N LYS A 169 -18.12 28.29 -9.60
CA LYS A 169 -19.56 28.05 -9.43
C LYS A 169 -20.30 29.29 -8.91
N ARG A 170 -19.67 30.05 -8.00
CA ARG A 170 -20.26 31.31 -7.50
C ARG A 170 -20.31 32.36 -8.61
N ARG A 171 -19.26 32.46 -9.42
CA ARG A 171 -19.22 33.36 -10.57
C ARG A 171 -20.28 33.00 -11.60
N GLU A 172 -20.44 31.72 -11.93
CA GLU A 172 -21.51 31.22 -12.80
C GLU A 172 -22.90 31.55 -12.23
N ARG A 173 -23.10 31.37 -10.91
CA ARG A 173 -24.36 31.77 -10.26
C ARG A 173 -24.62 33.28 -10.31
N LEU A 174 -23.58 34.11 -10.34
CA LEU A 174 -23.71 35.56 -10.40
C LEU A 174 -23.58 36.10 -11.81
N SER A 175 -23.33 35.26 -12.83
CA SER A 175 -23.09 35.74 -14.19
C SER A 175 -24.34 36.38 -14.81
N PHE A 176 -25.54 36.01 -14.36
CA PHE A 176 -26.78 36.65 -14.77
C PHE A 176 -26.85 38.13 -14.36
N LEU A 177 -26.15 38.56 -13.30
CA LEU A 177 -26.09 39.97 -12.91
C LEU A 177 -25.30 40.82 -13.92
N HIS A 178 -24.56 40.17 -14.81
CA HIS A 178 -23.87 40.81 -15.93
C HIS A 178 -24.71 40.81 -17.22
N ASP A 179 -26.01 40.49 -17.14
CA ASP A 179 -26.89 40.64 -18.29
C ASP A 179 -27.03 42.13 -18.68
N PRO A 180 -26.97 42.46 -19.99
CA PRO A 180 -27.07 43.83 -20.49
C PRO A 180 -28.45 44.47 -20.22
N THR A 181 -29.41 43.70 -19.70
CA THR A 181 -30.69 44.21 -19.23
C THR A 181 -30.53 45.12 -18.01
N PHE A 182 -29.52 44.87 -17.15
CA PHE A 182 -29.25 45.72 -15.99
C PHE A 182 -28.72 47.10 -16.39
N ASP A 183 -28.01 47.22 -17.52
CA ASP A 183 -27.60 48.53 -18.07
C ASP A 183 -28.81 49.40 -18.44
N THR A 184 -29.92 48.78 -18.87
CA THR A 184 -31.18 49.50 -19.12
C THR A 184 -31.87 49.96 -17.84
N ILE A 185 -31.69 49.21 -16.74
CA ILE A 185 -32.20 49.55 -15.41
C ILE A 185 -31.38 50.69 -14.79
N GLU A 186 -30.09 50.80 -15.11
CA GLU A 186 -29.23 51.87 -14.60
C GLU A 186 -29.73 53.28 -14.99
N GLY A 187 -30.32 53.44 -16.19
CA GLY A 187 -30.93 54.69 -16.64
C GLY A 187 -32.37 54.93 -16.17
N LEU A 188 -33.02 53.94 -15.55
CA LEU A 188 -34.43 53.98 -15.16
C LEU A 188 -34.74 54.91 -13.97
N PRO A 189 -33.89 55.01 -12.93
CA PRO A 189 -34.06 55.97 -11.84
C PRO A 189 -34.08 57.42 -12.33
N GLN A 190 -33.23 57.76 -13.29
CA GLN A 190 -33.19 59.12 -13.85
C GLN A 190 -34.49 59.45 -14.59
N LYS A 191 -34.97 58.53 -15.44
CA LYS A 191 -36.26 58.68 -16.14
C LYS A 191 -37.45 58.77 -15.19
N LEU A 192 -37.47 57.97 -14.11
CA LEU A 192 -38.52 58.05 -13.08
C LEU A 192 -38.47 59.37 -12.32
N PHE A 193 -37.27 59.89 -12.06
CA PHE A 193 -37.11 61.17 -11.38
C PHE A 193 -37.56 62.35 -12.25
N GLU A 194 -37.28 62.31 -13.56
CA GLU A 194 -37.82 63.26 -14.55
C GLU A 194 -39.34 63.18 -14.63
N LEU A 195 -39.91 61.97 -14.65
CA LEU A 195 -41.36 61.77 -14.64
C LEU A 195 -41.98 62.30 -13.35
N TYR A 196 -41.40 62.00 -12.19
CA TYR A 196 -41.86 62.53 -10.90
C TYR A 196 -41.82 64.07 -10.89
N LYS A 197 -40.74 64.69 -11.38
CA LYS A 197 -40.66 66.15 -11.55
C LYS A 197 -41.76 66.68 -12.46
N SER A 198 -42.02 66.01 -13.59
CA SER A 198 -43.08 66.43 -14.51
C SER A 198 -44.48 66.32 -13.89
N VAL A 199 -44.74 65.27 -13.11
CA VAL A 199 -46.04 65.05 -12.46
C VAL A 199 -46.25 65.97 -11.27
N SER A 200 -45.19 66.23 -10.49
CA SER A 200 -45.23 67.20 -9.37
C SER A 200 -45.25 68.66 -9.83
N ALA A 201 -44.88 68.93 -11.08
CA ALA A 201 -45.03 70.24 -11.72
C ALA A 201 -46.40 70.40 -12.42
N LEU A 202 -47.26 69.37 -12.43
CA LEU A 202 -48.63 69.53 -12.90
C LEU A 202 -49.40 70.39 -11.88
N PRO A 203 -50.24 71.33 -12.35
CA PRO A 203 -51.09 72.12 -11.47
C PRO A 203 -52.10 71.22 -10.75
N ASP A 204 -52.41 71.55 -9.50
CA ASP A 204 -53.45 70.86 -8.73
C ASP A 204 -54.78 70.88 -9.50
N LEU A 205 -55.47 69.73 -9.51
CA LEU A 205 -56.75 69.59 -10.20
C LEU A 205 -57.80 70.47 -9.52
N ASP A 206 -58.12 71.60 -10.16
CA ASP A 206 -59.21 72.48 -9.74
C ASP A 206 -60.53 71.69 -9.65
N PRO A 207 -61.38 71.92 -8.63
CA PRO A 207 -62.64 71.19 -8.43
C PRO A 207 -63.61 71.30 -9.62
N ALA A 208 -63.47 72.33 -10.46
CA ALA A 208 -64.22 72.49 -11.70
C ALA A 208 -63.81 71.48 -12.79
N THR A 209 -62.53 71.11 -12.86
CA THR A 209 -62.01 70.13 -13.85
C THR A 209 -62.38 68.69 -13.50
N LEU A 210 -62.34 68.32 -12.22
CA LEU A 210 -62.87 67.04 -11.71
C LEU A 210 -64.37 66.88 -12.01
N SER A 211 -65.13 67.98 -11.93
CA SER A 211 -66.55 67.99 -12.29
C SER A 211 -66.77 67.74 -13.79
N SER A 212 -65.91 68.29 -14.66
CA SER A 212 -65.98 68.05 -16.12
C SER A 212 -65.58 66.62 -16.53
N LEU A 213 -64.58 66.03 -15.86
CA LEU A 213 -64.15 64.64 -16.10
C LEU A 213 -65.15 63.60 -15.57
N THR A 214 -65.87 63.91 -14.49
CA THR A 214 -66.93 63.04 -13.96
C THR A 214 -68.24 63.16 -14.73
N GLN A 215 -68.47 64.26 -15.45
CA GLN A 215 -69.64 64.48 -16.32
C GLN A 215 -69.57 63.72 -17.64
N TYR A 216 -68.39 63.32 -18.12
CA TYR A 216 -68.26 62.36 -19.23
C TYR A 216 -68.46 60.91 -18.76
N ARG A 217 -69.56 60.63 -18.05
CA ARG A 217 -70.16 59.29 -18.06
C ARG A 217 -71.12 59.20 -19.23
N LEU A 218 -70.61 58.75 -20.38
CA LEU A 218 -71.46 58.22 -21.45
C LEU A 218 -72.09 56.91 -20.95
N SER A 219 -73.17 57.02 -20.18
CA SER A 219 -74.09 55.90 -19.98
C SER A 219 -74.87 55.72 -21.29
N ASP A 220 -74.37 54.85 -22.18
CA ASP A 220 -75.16 54.29 -23.28
C ASP A 220 -76.42 53.63 -22.67
N PRO A 221 -77.64 54.11 -22.94
CA PRO A 221 -78.86 53.51 -22.41
C PRO A 221 -79.09 52.16 -23.13
N GLY A 222 -78.55 51.08 -22.56
CA GLY A 222 -78.73 49.72 -23.06
C GLY A 222 -77.62 48.72 -22.73
N LYS A 223 -76.43 49.16 -22.32
CA LYS A 223 -75.31 48.27 -21.94
C LYS A 223 -75.24 48.06 -20.43
N ARG A 224 -74.83 46.85 -20.00
CA ARG A 224 -74.82 46.50 -18.58
C ARG A 224 -73.65 47.24 -17.89
N PRO A 225 -73.81 47.67 -16.62
CA PRO A 225 -72.87 48.58 -15.95
C PRO A 225 -71.44 48.05 -15.74
N TRP A 226 -71.20 46.76 -15.93
CA TRP A 226 -69.86 46.15 -15.88
C TRP A 226 -69.12 46.13 -17.22
N GLU A 227 -69.81 46.44 -18.33
CA GLU A 227 -69.26 46.51 -19.69
C GLU A 227 -68.76 47.92 -20.07
N THR A 228 -69.13 48.94 -19.29
CA THR A 228 -68.85 50.34 -19.61
C THR A 228 -67.59 50.89 -18.95
N SER A 229 -67.08 50.25 -17.89
CA SER A 229 -65.85 50.69 -17.21
C SER A 229 -65.16 49.57 -16.43
N LYS A 230 -63.83 49.66 -16.28
CA LYS A 230 -63.02 48.72 -15.48
C LYS A 230 -63.47 48.68 -14.01
N THR A 231 -63.90 49.81 -13.46
CA THR A 231 -64.46 49.90 -12.11
C THR A 231 -65.81 49.22 -11.99
N GLY A 232 -66.65 49.29 -13.03
CA GLY A 232 -67.90 48.53 -13.14
C GLY A 232 -67.67 47.01 -13.14
N TYR A 233 -66.68 46.54 -13.93
CA TYR A 233 -66.29 45.12 -13.95
C TYR A 233 -65.80 44.64 -12.59
N LEU A 234 -64.95 45.42 -11.92
CA LEU A 234 -64.42 45.06 -10.60
C LEU A 234 -65.54 44.97 -9.55
N ASN A 235 -66.48 45.91 -9.53
CA ASN A 235 -67.61 45.85 -8.60
C ASN A 235 -68.53 44.64 -8.87
N TRP A 236 -68.77 44.31 -10.14
CA TRP A 236 -69.52 43.11 -10.51
C TRP A 236 -68.79 41.83 -10.09
N ALA A 237 -67.48 41.73 -10.36
CA ALA A 237 -66.67 40.58 -10.01
C ALA A 237 -66.61 40.37 -8.49
N VAL A 238 -66.47 41.46 -7.72
CA VAL A 238 -66.54 41.42 -6.25
C VAL A 238 -67.93 40.98 -5.77
N SER A 239 -69.02 41.47 -6.39
CA SER A 239 -70.37 41.01 -6.02
C SER A 239 -70.58 39.52 -6.29
N GLN A 240 -70.02 38.99 -7.38
CA GLN A 240 -70.12 37.57 -7.71
C GLN A 240 -69.29 36.70 -6.77
N LEU A 241 -68.13 37.18 -6.34
CA LEU A 241 -67.34 36.53 -5.30
C LEU A 241 -68.08 36.50 -3.97
N LEU A 242 -68.78 37.58 -3.60
CA LEU A 242 -69.58 37.64 -2.38
C LEU A 242 -70.82 36.73 -2.44
N VAL A 243 -71.48 36.60 -3.59
CA VAL A 243 -72.58 35.64 -3.79
C VAL A 243 -72.07 34.20 -3.65
N ARG A 244 -70.97 33.85 -4.31
CA ARG A 244 -70.35 32.52 -4.16
C ARG A 244 -69.89 32.23 -2.72
N ALA A 245 -69.38 33.23 -2.02
CA ALA A 245 -69.00 33.09 -0.61
C ALA A 245 -70.22 32.87 0.29
N ARG A 246 -71.35 33.54 0.01
CA ARG A 246 -72.62 33.29 0.73
C ARG A 246 -73.21 31.93 0.43
N GLU A 247 -73.18 31.47 -0.82
CA GLU A 247 -73.63 30.12 -1.20
C GLU A 247 -72.77 29.02 -0.55
N ARG A 248 -71.45 29.23 -0.46
CA ARG A 248 -70.54 28.33 0.29
C ARG A 248 -70.75 28.31 1.79
N ASN A 249 -71.30 29.38 2.38
CA ASN A 249 -71.58 29.45 3.81
C ASN A 249 -73.01 28.98 4.15
N ALA A 250 -73.86 28.74 3.15
CA ALA A 250 -75.24 28.26 3.30
C ALA A 250 -75.41 26.77 2.95
N ALA A 251 -74.34 26.10 2.50
CA ALA A 251 -74.21 24.66 2.30
C ALA A 251 -73.27 24.05 3.34
#